data_AF-A0A7S1EWG1-F1
#
_entry.id   AF-A0A7S1EWG1-F1
#
_cell.length_a   1.000
_cell.length_b   1.000
_cell.length_c   1.000
_cell.angle_alpha   90.00
_cell.angle_beta   90.00
_cell.angle_gamma   90.00
#
_symmetry.space_group_name_H-M   'P 1'
#
loop_
_entity.id
_entity.type
_entity.pdbx_description
1 polymer ?
#
loop_
_entity_poly.entity_id
_entity_poly.type
_entity_poly.pdbx_seq_one_letter_code
_entity_poly.pdbx_strand_id
1 'polypeptide(L)'
;EESIREVLTQAQDQMALEEFLRTVRETWTEFELDLVPYKNKCRLIRGWDDLFDQIDDHLNQIVPMKLSPHFKFFEEEGNMWEDRLNKIRNVFDVWMDVQRRWVYLEGIFHGSDIQQLLPNEYNQFRTIDTEFVAIMKKVSLKPKILDVAAIEGVQR
;
A
#
# COMPACT_ATOMS: atom_id res chain seq x y z
N GLU A 1 -27.27 33.90 21.64
CA GLU A 1 -27.78 32.59 21.16
C GLU A 1 -27.08 32.17 19.88
N GLU A 2 -26.97 33.05 18.88
CA GLU A 2 -26.26 32.82 17.61
C GLU A 2 -24.77 32.44 17.78
N SER A 3 -24.01 33.19 18.60
CA SER A 3 -22.60 32.86 18.91
C SER A 3 -22.42 31.49 19.59
N ILE A 4 -23.39 31.00 20.37
CA ILE A 4 -23.32 29.66 20.98
C ILE A 4 -23.56 28.61 19.90
N ARG A 5 -24.49 28.84 18.97
CA ARG A 5 -24.74 27.94 17.84
C ARG A 5 -23.53 27.87 16.90
N GLU A 6 -22.88 28.99 16.62
CA GLU A 6 -21.64 29.02 15.83
C GLU A 6 -20.53 28.20 16.48
N VAL A 7 -20.27 28.38 17.78
CA VAL A 7 -19.26 27.61 18.52
C VAL A 7 -19.60 26.11 18.54
N LEU A 8 -20.88 25.76 18.68
CA LEU A 8 -21.34 24.36 18.64
C LEU A 8 -21.10 23.73 17.26
N THR A 9 -21.43 24.42 16.16
CA THR A 9 -21.18 23.93 14.80
C THR A 9 -19.69 23.73 14.54
N GLN A 10 -18.85 24.70 14.94
CA GLN A 10 -17.39 24.59 14.79
C GLN A 10 -16.83 23.40 15.57
N ALA A 11 -17.30 23.18 16.80
CA ALA A 11 -16.86 22.05 17.61
C ALA A 11 -17.28 20.70 16.99
N GLN A 12 -18.48 20.61 16.41
CA GLN A 12 -18.94 19.42 15.70
C GLN A 12 -18.10 19.12 14.46
N ASP A 13 -17.79 20.14 13.66
CA ASP A 13 -16.94 19.99 12.47
C ASP A 13 -15.52 19.55 12.85
N GLN A 14 -14.93 20.15 13.89
CA GLN A 14 -13.61 19.76 14.40
C GLN A 14 -13.59 18.32 14.89
N MET A 15 -14.60 17.90 15.66
CA MET A 15 -14.71 16.54 16.15
C MET A 15 -14.80 15.54 14.99
N ALA A 16 -15.59 15.84 13.96
CA ALA A 16 -15.68 14.98 12.77
C ALA A 16 -14.34 14.84 12.05
N LEU A 17 -13.57 15.92 11.93
CA LEU A 17 -12.24 15.89 11.33
C LEU A 17 -11.26 15.02 12.14
N GLU A 18 -11.27 15.18 13.47
CA GLU A 18 -10.43 14.40 14.39
C GLU A 18 -10.78 12.91 14.35
N GLU A 19 -12.06 12.56 14.39
CA GLU A 19 -12.50 11.16 14.33
C GLU A 19 -12.13 10.49 13.02
N PHE A 20 -12.23 11.22 11.90
CA PHE A 20 -11.80 10.71 10.61
C PHE A 20 -10.29 10.44 10.59
N LEU A 21 -9.46 11.42 10.98
CA LEU A 21 -7.99 11.24 10.97
C LEU A 21 -7.55 10.14 11.93
N ARG A 22 -8.23 9.99 13.08
CA ARG A 22 -8.05 8.86 13.98
C ARG A 22 -8.34 7.54 13.28
N THR A 23 -9.45 7.45 12.54
CA THR A 23 -9.83 6.23 11.80
C THR A 23 -8.82 5.88 10.72
N VAL A 24 -8.34 6.86 9.95
CA VAL A 24 -7.28 6.68 8.95
C VAL A 24 -6.04 6.13 9.63
N ARG A 25 -5.59 6.79 10.71
CA ARG A 25 -4.40 6.37 11.47
C ARG A 25 -4.53 4.93 11.96
N GLU A 26 -5.61 4.59 12.63
CA GLU A 26 -5.84 3.25 13.19
C GLU A 26 -5.87 2.19 12.09
N THR A 27 -6.59 2.46 11.00
CA THR A 27 -6.69 1.56 9.86
C THR A 27 -5.31 1.23 9.31
N TRP A 28 -4.52 2.24 8.93
CA TRP A 28 -3.25 2.02 8.24
C TRP A 28 -2.12 1.55 9.17
N THR A 29 -2.21 1.81 10.46
CA THR A 29 -1.23 1.31 11.45
C THR A 29 -1.40 -0.19 11.71
N GLU A 30 -2.62 -0.69 11.60
CA GLU A 30 -2.94 -2.12 11.80
C GLU A 30 -3.20 -2.87 10.50
N PHE A 31 -3.18 -2.21 9.34
CA PHE A 31 -3.40 -2.85 8.05
C PHE A 31 -2.27 -3.83 7.72
N GLU A 32 -2.60 -5.11 7.65
CA GLU A 32 -1.72 -6.19 7.21
C GLU A 32 -2.07 -6.63 5.79
N LEU A 33 -1.04 -6.81 4.96
CA LEU A 33 -1.20 -7.36 3.63
C LEU A 33 -1.69 -8.80 3.71
N ASP A 34 -2.65 -9.14 2.86
CA ASP A 34 -3.13 -10.51 2.74
C ASP A 34 -2.19 -11.34 1.85
N LEU A 35 -1.59 -12.39 2.43
CA LEU A 35 -0.53 -13.18 1.82
C LEU A 35 -0.93 -14.64 1.61
N VAL A 36 -0.87 -15.11 0.36
CA VAL A 36 -1.18 -16.50 -0.02
C VAL A 36 0.05 -17.30 -0.43
N PRO A 37 0.19 -18.57 0.00
CA PRO A 37 1.31 -19.41 -0.41
C PRO A 37 1.29 -19.68 -1.91
N TYR A 38 2.45 -19.58 -2.56
CA TYR A 38 2.62 -19.86 -3.98
C TYR A 38 3.71 -20.93 -4.19
N LYS A 39 3.30 -22.10 -4.70
CA LYS A 39 4.16 -23.24 -5.10
C LYS A 39 5.27 -23.59 -4.10
N ASN A 40 5.02 -23.47 -2.79
CA ASN A 40 6.02 -23.66 -1.71
C ASN A 40 7.30 -22.79 -1.84
N LYS A 41 7.28 -21.72 -2.64
CA LYS A 41 8.42 -20.80 -2.83
C LYS A 41 8.36 -19.62 -1.87
N CYS A 42 7.26 -18.88 -1.91
CA CYS A 42 7.02 -17.67 -1.13
C CYS A 42 5.51 -17.47 -0.91
N ARG A 43 5.14 -16.39 -0.23
CA ARG A 43 3.75 -15.92 -0.17
C ARG A 43 3.61 -14.67 -1.03
N LEU A 44 2.54 -14.59 -1.81
CA LEU A 44 2.22 -13.48 -2.71
C LEU A 44 1.09 -12.63 -2.11
N ILE A 45 1.05 -11.35 -2.46
CA ILE A 45 -0.01 -10.43 -2.03
C ILE A 45 -1.28 -10.71 -2.85
N ARG A 46 -2.43 -10.72 -2.19
CA ARG A 46 -3.76 -10.74 -2.81
C ARG A 46 -4.62 -9.58 -2.29
N GLY A 47 -5.82 -9.43 -2.83
CA GLY A 47 -6.75 -8.37 -2.40
C GLY A 47 -6.32 -6.98 -2.86
N TRP A 48 -5.74 -6.88 -4.07
CA TRP A 48 -5.27 -5.61 -4.61
C TRP A 48 -6.40 -4.60 -4.78
N ASP A 49 -7.57 -5.03 -5.28
CA ASP A 49 -8.73 -4.16 -5.47
C ASP A 49 -9.19 -3.56 -4.13
N ASP A 50 -9.42 -4.39 -3.11
CA ASP A 50 -9.81 -3.93 -1.77
C ASP A 50 -8.79 -2.95 -1.17
N LEU A 51 -7.49 -3.21 -1.36
CA LEU A 51 -6.42 -2.32 -0.92
C LEU A 51 -6.49 -0.96 -1.62
N PHE A 52 -6.59 -0.94 -2.96
CA PHE A 52 -6.61 0.32 -3.71
C PHE A 52 -7.90 1.10 -3.48
N ASP A 53 -9.04 0.43 -3.40
CA ASP A 53 -10.33 1.04 -3.09
C ASP A 53 -10.29 1.72 -1.72
N GLN A 54 -9.71 1.08 -0.70
CA GLN A 54 -9.59 1.68 0.63
C GLN A 54 -8.61 2.85 0.67
N ILE A 55 -7.51 2.82 -0.11
CA ILE A 55 -6.61 3.97 -0.25
C ILE A 55 -7.35 5.13 -0.91
N ASP A 56 -8.04 4.87 -2.03
CA ASP A 56 -8.74 5.89 -2.80
C ASP A 56 -9.90 6.51 -2.01
N ASP A 57 -10.65 5.72 -1.26
CA ASP A 57 -11.73 6.20 -0.41
C ASP A 57 -11.19 7.18 0.66
N HIS A 58 -10.14 6.80 1.38
CA HIS A 58 -9.53 7.69 2.37
C HIS A 58 -8.90 8.94 1.74
N LEU A 59 -8.22 8.83 0.60
CA LEU A 59 -7.69 9.99 -0.12
C LEU A 59 -8.81 10.95 -0.57
N ASN A 60 -9.90 10.41 -1.13
CA ASN A 60 -11.04 11.19 -1.57
C ASN A 60 -11.77 11.88 -0.41
N GLN A 61 -11.75 11.29 0.79
CA GLN A 61 -12.30 11.90 2.00
C GLN A 61 -11.38 12.98 2.59
N ILE A 62 -10.06 12.88 2.46
CA ILE A 62 -9.12 13.92 2.92
C ILE A 62 -9.24 15.21 2.09
N VAL A 63 -9.44 15.12 0.78
CA VAL A 63 -9.51 16.29 -0.13
C VAL A 63 -10.53 17.36 0.32
N PRO A 64 -11.82 17.05 0.57
CA PRO A 64 -12.78 18.05 1.03
C PRO A 64 -12.49 18.56 2.44
N MET A 65 -11.85 17.76 3.31
CA MET A 65 -11.46 18.20 4.64
C MET A 65 -10.45 19.33 4.58
N LYS A 66 -9.52 19.31 3.61
CA LYS A 66 -8.55 20.39 3.38
C LYS A 66 -9.19 21.73 3.01
N LEU A 67 -10.42 21.70 2.51
CA LEU A 67 -11.19 22.92 2.18
C LEU A 67 -11.91 23.50 3.41
N SER A 68 -11.98 22.76 4.53
CA SER A 68 -12.60 23.22 5.76
C SER A 68 -11.74 24.30 6.45
N PRO A 69 -12.33 25.43 6.90
CA PRO A 69 -11.64 26.43 7.71
C PRO A 69 -11.03 25.86 9.00
N HIS A 70 -11.56 24.73 9.48
CA HIS A 70 -11.15 24.06 10.70
C HIS A 70 -9.96 23.11 10.52
N PHE A 71 -9.57 22.82 9.28
CA PHE A 71 -8.45 21.94 8.95
C PHE A 71 -7.11 22.49 9.42
N LYS A 72 -6.97 23.80 9.63
CA LYS A 72 -5.70 24.43 10.02
C LYS A 72 -5.04 23.80 11.27
N PHE A 73 -5.83 23.29 12.22
CA PHE A 73 -5.31 22.61 13.41
C PHE A 73 -4.84 21.17 13.14
N PHE A 74 -5.34 20.56 12.07
CA PHE A 74 -5.08 19.18 11.66
C PHE A 74 -4.24 19.10 10.38
N GLU A 75 -3.79 20.23 9.85
CA GLU A 75 -3.16 20.34 8.53
C GLU A 75 -1.89 19.50 8.43
N GLU A 76 -1.08 19.52 9.48
CA GLU A 76 0.13 18.71 9.56
C GLU A 76 -0.18 17.21 9.48
N GLU A 77 -1.14 16.73 10.27
CA GLU A 77 -1.51 15.32 10.29
C GLU A 77 -2.20 14.88 8.99
N GLY A 78 -3.13 15.70 8.47
CA GLY A 78 -3.85 15.39 7.24
C GLY A 78 -2.92 15.32 6.03
N ASN A 79 -2.01 16.29 5.88
CA ASN A 79 -1.02 16.27 4.80
C ASN A 79 -0.04 15.08 4.97
N MET A 80 0.38 14.77 6.20
CA MET A 80 1.23 13.60 6.46
C MET A 80 0.56 12.29 6.01
N TRP A 81 -0.73 12.11 6.32
CA TRP A 81 -1.46 10.90 5.91
C TRP A 81 -1.73 10.87 4.41
N GLU A 82 -2.09 12.00 3.80
CA GLU A 82 -2.23 12.11 2.35
C GLU A 82 -0.94 11.70 1.61
N ASP A 83 0.20 12.25 2.00
CA ASP A 83 1.50 11.93 1.41
C ASP A 83 1.86 10.44 1.61
N ARG A 84 1.59 9.91 2.82
CA ARG A 84 1.85 8.51 3.13
C ARG A 84 0.98 7.58 2.31
N LEU A 85 -0.31 7.87 2.15
CA LEU A 85 -1.24 7.07 1.34
C LEU A 85 -0.90 7.11 -0.14
N ASN A 86 -0.57 8.29 -0.68
CA ASN A 86 -0.08 8.42 -2.04
C ASN A 86 1.20 7.62 -2.27
N LYS A 87 2.15 7.66 -1.33
CA LYS A 87 3.37 6.85 -1.40
C LYS A 87 3.07 5.35 -1.42
N ILE A 88 2.19 4.89 -0.52
CA ILE A 88 1.75 3.49 -0.44
C ILE A 88 1.13 3.09 -1.78
N ARG A 89 0.16 3.86 -2.28
CA ARG A 89 -0.50 3.61 -3.57
C ARG A 89 0.50 3.39 -4.69
N ASN A 90 1.43 4.32 -4.86
CA ASN A 90 2.44 4.26 -5.92
C ASN A 90 3.36 3.04 -5.79
N VAL A 91 3.78 2.72 -4.57
CA VAL A 91 4.63 1.54 -4.31
C VAL A 91 3.88 0.26 -4.66
N PHE A 92 2.63 0.14 -4.22
CA PHE A 92 1.84 -1.08 -4.41
C PHE A 92 1.32 -1.24 -5.84
N ASP A 93 1.11 -0.17 -6.60
CA ASP A 93 0.80 -0.24 -8.04
C ASP A 93 1.95 -0.89 -8.84
N VAL A 94 3.18 -0.41 -8.62
CA VAL A 94 4.39 -1.02 -9.21
C VAL A 94 4.57 -2.46 -8.71
N TRP A 95 4.35 -2.70 -7.42
CA TRP A 95 4.47 -4.04 -6.84
C TRP A 95 3.50 -5.03 -7.47
N MET A 96 2.24 -4.63 -7.69
CA MET A 96 1.22 -5.45 -8.33
C MET A 96 1.67 -5.88 -9.74
N ASP A 97 2.17 -4.94 -10.53
CA ASP A 97 2.67 -5.22 -11.88
C ASP A 97 3.91 -6.13 -11.86
N VAL A 98 4.87 -5.89 -10.95
CA VAL A 98 6.05 -6.75 -10.75
C VAL A 98 5.61 -8.17 -10.39
N GLN A 99 4.70 -8.33 -9.43
CA GLN A 99 4.20 -9.65 -9.02
C GLN A 99 3.49 -10.35 -10.18
N ARG A 100 2.65 -9.64 -10.95
CA ARG A 100 1.95 -10.20 -12.10
C ARG A 100 2.91 -10.70 -13.18
N ARG A 101 3.92 -9.89 -13.53
CA ARG A 101 4.96 -10.26 -14.50
C ARG A 101 5.81 -11.41 -13.99
N TRP A 102 6.18 -11.40 -12.72
CA TRP A 102 6.94 -12.47 -12.10
C TRP A 102 6.18 -13.80 -12.13
N VAL A 103 4.89 -13.83 -11.75
CA VAL A 103 4.07 -15.07 -11.81
C VAL A 103 3.99 -15.61 -13.24
N TYR A 104 3.79 -14.74 -14.23
CA TYR A 104 3.75 -15.13 -15.64
C TYR A 104 5.08 -15.73 -16.11
N LEU A 105 6.20 -15.04 -15.85
CA LEU A 105 7.53 -15.52 -16.22
C LEU A 105 7.90 -16.80 -15.47
N GLU A 106 7.54 -16.91 -14.19
CA GLU A 106 7.77 -18.11 -13.38
C GLU A 106 7.05 -19.33 -13.94
N GLY A 107 5.83 -19.15 -14.46
CA GLY A 107 5.10 -20.21 -15.16
C GLY A 107 5.76 -20.66 -16.46
N ILE A 108 6.34 -19.72 -17.22
CA ILE A 108 7.05 -20.01 -18.47
C ILE A 108 8.38 -20.71 -18.19
N PHE A 109 9.27 -20.09 -17.40
CA PHE A 109 10.65 -20.55 -17.18
C PHE A 109 10.77 -21.84 -16.35
N HIS A 110 9.69 -22.32 -15.72
CA HIS A 110 9.63 -23.65 -15.10
C HIS A 110 9.47 -24.80 -16.11
N GLY A 111 9.17 -24.51 -17.38
CA GLY A 111 9.13 -25.54 -18.43
C GLY A 111 10.50 -26.15 -18.69
N SER A 112 10.57 -27.48 -18.78
CA SER A 112 11.83 -28.26 -18.92
C SER A 112 12.70 -27.83 -20.10
N ASP A 113 12.10 -27.27 -21.15
CA ASP A 113 12.77 -27.05 -22.42
C ASP A 113 13.34 -25.62 -22.52
N ILE A 114 12.83 -24.68 -21.72
CA ILE A 114 13.23 -23.26 -21.83
C ILE A 114 14.68 -23.04 -21.42
N GLN A 115 15.16 -23.78 -20.42
CA GLN A 115 16.56 -23.69 -20.01
C GLN A 115 17.52 -24.04 -21.16
N GLN A 116 17.13 -24.96 -22.05
CA GLN A 116 17.94 -25.35 -23.20
C GLN A 116 17.77 -24.39 -24.38
N LEU A 117 16.55 -23.88 -24.60
CA LEU A 117 16.22 -23.00 -25.71
C LEU A 117 16.70 -21.56 -25.50
N LEU A 118 16.62 -21.04 -24.28
CA LEU A 118 16.89 -19.65 -23.91
C LEU A 118 17.74 -19.56 -22.62
N PRO A 119 19.01 -20.04 -22.66
CA PRO A 119 19.85 -20.15 -21.47
C PRO A 119 20.23 -18.80 -20.85
N ASN A 120 20.36 -17.75 -21.66
CA ASN A 120 20.72 -16.41 -21.18
C ASN A 120 19.56 -15.77 -20.40
N GLU A 121 18.37 -15.80 -20.99
CA GLU A 121 17.13 -15.28 -20.41
C GLU A 121 16.76 -16.07 -19.15
N TYR A 122 16.94 -17.39 -19.16
CA TYR A 122 16.75 -18.24 -17.97
C TYR A 122 17.67 -17.80 -16.81
N ASN A 123 18.96 -17.58 -17.09
CA ASN A 123 19.91 -17.15 -16.08
C ASN A 123 19.60 -15.75 -15.53
N GLN A 124 19.19 -14.81 -16.40
CA GLN A 124 18.74 -13.48 -15.96
C GLN A 124 17.50 -13.57 -15.08
N PHE A 125 16.51 -14.37 -15.48
CA PHE A 125 15.28 -14.56 -14.72
C PHE A 125 15.54 -15.19 -13.36
N ARG A 126 16.47 -16.16 -13.24
CA ARG A 126 16.79 -16.73 -11.92
C ARG A 126 17.29 -15.69 -10.91
N THR A 127 18.06 -14.70 -11.35
CA THR A 127 18.54 -13.64 -10.46
C THR A 127 17.35 -12.85 -9.93
N ILE A 128 16.43 -12.46 -10.83
CA ILE A 128 15.18 -11.77 -10.47
C ILE A 128 14.31 -12.64 -9.56
N ASP A 129 14.16 -13.95 -9.85
CA ASP A 129 13.41 -14.91 -9.02
C ASP A 129 13.96 -14.98 -7.60
N THR A 130 15.29 -15.05 -7.47
CA THR A 130 15.97 -15.11 -6.17
C THR A 130 15.75 -13.82 -5.36
N GLU A 131 15.91 -12.66 -6.00
CA GLU A 131 15.69 -11.36 -5.36
C GLU A 131 14.24 -11.15 -4.96
N PHE A 132 13.30 -11.41 -5.87
CA PHE A 132 11.86 -11.28 -5.61
C PHE A 132 11.42 -12.20 -4.46
N VAL A 133 11.82 -13.48 -4.48
CA VAL A 133 11.51 -14.43 -3.39
C VAL A 133 12.13 -13.97 -2.06
N ALA A 134 13.34 -13.42 -2.08
CA ALA A 134 13.97 -12.89 -0.87
C ALA A 134 13.21 -11.68 -0.30
N ILE A 135 12.73 -10.78 -1.15
CA ILE A 135 11.88 -9.64 -0.75
C ILE A 135 10.55 -10.16 -0.18
N MET A 136 9.85 -11.06 -0.87
CA MET A 136 8.57 -11.61 -0.42
C MET A 136 8.67 -12.38 0.90
N LYS A 137 9.81 -13.00 1.19
CA LYS A 137 10.08 -13.60 2.51
C LYS A 137 10.17 -12.55 3.61
N LYS A 138 10.80 -11.39 3.35
CA LYS A 138 10.82 -10.27 4.30
C LYS A 138 9.42 -9.69 4.54
N VAL A 139 8.64 -9.51 3.47
CA VAL A 139 7.23 -9.09 3.55
C VAL A 139 6.42 -10.06 4.38
N SER A 140 6.64 -11.37 4.23
CA SER A 140 5.94 -12.40 5.02
C SER A 140 6.29 -12.37 6.52
N LEU A 141 7.44 -11.82 6.91
CA LEU A 141 7.85 -11.68 8.32
C LEU A 141 7.28 -10.42 8.97
N LYS A 142 7.02 -9.38 8.17
CA LYS A 142 6.45 -8.09 8.61
C LYS A 142 5.39 -7.66 7.58
N PRO A 143 4.16 -8.19 7.67
CA PRO A 143 3.13 -7.98 6.66
C PRO A 143 2.43 -6.62 6.78
N LYS A 144 2.70 -5.84 7.84
CA LYS A 144 2.12 -4.50 8.00
C LYS A 144 2.52 -3.62 6.82
N ILE A 145 1.53 -2.97 6.22
CA ILE A 145 1.72 -2.23 4.97
C ILE A 145 2.72 -1.07 5.12
N LEU A 146 2.72 -0.42 6.28
CA LEU A 146 3.66 0.67 6.60
C LEU A 146 5.10 0.18 6.71
N ASP A 147 5.32 -1.03 7.25
CA ASP A 147 6.65 -1.63 7.32
C ASP A 147 7.14 -1.98 5.91
N VAL A 148 6.25 -2.53 5.08
CA VAL A 148 6.57 -2.92 3.70
C VAL A 148 6.87 -1.70 2.82
N ALA A 149 6.07 -0.64 2.93
CA ALA A 149 6.29 0.62 2.22
C ALA A 149 7.56 1.37 2.65
N ALA A 150 8.12 1.02 3.82
CA ALA A 150 9.37 1.55 4.34
C ALA A 150 10.62 0.73 3.96
N ILE A 151 10.46 -0.43 3.31
CA ILE A 151 11.61 -1.25 2.89
C ILE A 151 12.43 -0.47 1.84
N GLU A 152 13.67 -0.13 2.20
CA GLU A 152 14.63 0.47 1.26
C GLU A 152 14.86 -0.45 0.06
N GLY A 153 14.79 0.11 -1.15
CA GLY A 153 15.02 -0.61 -2.41
C GLY A 153 13.77 -1.06 -3.16
N VAL A 154 12.56 -0.91 -2.59
CA VAL A 154 11.30 -1.18 -3.31
C VAL A 154 11.01 -0.11 -4.38
N GLN A 155 11.60 1.09 -4.25
CA GLN A 155 11.44 2.22 -5.16
C GLN A 155 12.63 2.42 -6.13
N ARG A 156 13.56 1.47 -6.24
CA ARG A 156 14.73 1.60 -7.14
C ARG A 156 14.46 1.06 -8.54
#